data_AF-A0A3D3SWZ5-F1
#
_entry.id   AF-A0A3D3SWZ5-F1
#
_cell.length_a   1.000
_cell.length_b   1.000
_cell.length_c   1.000
_cell.angle_alpha   90.00
_cell.angle_beta   90.00
_cell.angle_gamma   90.00
#
_symmetry.space_group_name_H-M   'P 1'
#
loop_
_entity.id
_entity.type
_entity.pdbx_description
1 polymer ?
#
loop_
_entity_poly.entity_id
_entity_poly.type
_entity_poly.pdbx_seq_one_letter_code
_entity_poly.pdbx_strand_id
1 'polypeptide(L)'
;GGEQHDPAYLKVNPQGTVPALVLDNGTILSQSMAILEFLDETYPDICPLLPVDAPGKARVRSLSHIAVSDSHPLVVPRIRSYLSKDLGLGDEATAKWLNHWSAQSLKVFNERLEKEPQTGIYCHGDQPGMADIALASQVIGATGFFGCNLASYPKVQSIFEELC
;
A
#
# COMPACT_ATOMS: atom_id res chain seq x y z
N GLY A 1 -12.87 -2.47 15.33
CA GLY A 1 -11.45 -2.07 15.16
C GLY A 1 -10.89 -1.66 16.51
N GLY A 2 -9.63 -1.97 16.80
CA GLY A 2 -8.99 -1.69 18.10
C GLY A 2 -8.34 -2.91 18.78
N GLU A 3 -8.66 -4.13 18.32
CA GLU A 3 -8.10 -5.39 18.84
C GLU A 3 -6.57 -5.44 18.75
N GLN A 4 -5.97 -4.69 17.82
CA GLN A 4 -4.53 -4.58 17.69
C GLN A 4 -3.85 -3.87 18.88
N HIS A 5 -4.62 -3.27 19.80
CA HIS A 5 -4.12 -2.70 21.06
C HIS A 5 -4.34 -3.64 22.26
N ASP A 6 -4.95 -4.81 22.07
CA ASP A 6 -5.12 -5.79 23.13
C ASP A 6 -3.76 -6.29 23.62
N PRO A 7 -3.50 -6.36 24.95
CA PRO A 7 -2.26 -6.92 25.49
C PRO A 7 -1.90 -8.31 24.93
N ALA A 8 -2.88 -9.13 24.55
CA ALA A 8 -2.64 -10.42 23.91
C ALA A 8 -2.05 -10.26 22.50
N TYR A 9 -2.57 -9.32 21.70
CA TYR A 9 -2.04 -9.05 20.36
C TYR A 9 -0.68 -8.37 20.40
N LEU A 10 -0.45 -7.49 21.37
CA LEU A 10 0.85 -6.82 21.53
C LEU A 10 2.00 -7.78 21.84
N LYS A 11 1.71 -8.98 22.36
CA LYS A 11 2.70 -10.07 22.47
C LYS A 11 3.09 -10.67 21.11
N VAL A 12 2.22 -10.57 20.12
CA VAL A 12 2.46 -11.01 18.74
C VAL A 12 3.17 -9.92 17.95
N ASN A 13 2.59 -8.70 17.91
CA ASN A 13 3.21 -7.55 17.28
C ASN A 13 3.25 -6.36 18.26
N PRO A 14 4.41 -6.06 18.87
CA PRO A 14 4.57 -4.94 19.79
C PRO A 14 4.27 -3.57 19.16
N GLN A 15 4.30 -3.45 17.84
CA GLN A 15 3.95 -2.23 17.13
C GLN A 15 2.45 -1.89 17.21
N GLY A 16 1.60 -2.87 17.56
CA GLY A 16 0.16 -2.69 17.65
C GLY A 16 -0.49 -2.38 16.29
N THR A 17 0.08 -2.93 15.21
CA THR A 17 -0.42 -2.74 13.84
C THR A 17 -0.61 -4.09 13.15
N VAL A 18 -1.58 -4.15 12.25
CA VAL A 18 -1.78 -5.28 11.33
C VAL A 18 -1.14 -4.95 9.97
N PRO A 19 -0.69 -5.95 9.18
CA PRO A 19 -0.74 -7.39 9.45
C PRO A 19 0.45 -7.92 10.29
N ALA A 20 0.27 -9.11 10.85
CA ALA A 20 1.33 -9.99 11.34
C ALA A 20 1.07 -11.40 10.78
N LEU A 21 2.08 -12.01 10.15
CA LEU A 21 2.04 -13.37 9.60
C LEU A 21 2.76 -14.32 10.54
N VAL A 22 2.07 -15.37 11.00
CA VAL A 22 2.64 -16.41 11.85
C VAL A 22 2.95 -17.63 10.99
N LEU A 23 4.22 -18.03 10.94
CA LEU A 23 4.65 -19.23 10.21
C LEU A 23 4.42 -20.48 11.06
N ASP A 24 4.43 -21.66 10.42
CA ASP A 24 4.21 -22.95 11.09
C ASP A 24 5.19 -23.22 12.25
N ASN A 25 6.41 -22.68 12.16
CA ASN A 25 7.42 -22.80 13.21
C ASN A 25 7.26 -21.78 14.35
N GLY A 26 6.21 -20.96 14.34
CA GLY A 26 5.92 -19.92 15.32
C GLY A 26 6.65 -18.59 15.09
N THR A 27 7.47 -18.46 14.04
CA THR A 27 8.10 -17.18 13.68
C THR A 27 7.02 -16.17 13.26
N ILE A 28 7.14 -14.94 13.77
CA ILE A 28 6.20 -13.85 13.45
C ILE A 28 6.90 -12.87 12.52
N LEU A 29 6.31 -12.65 11.34
CA LEU A 29 6.70 -11.61 10.41
C LEU A 29 5.70 -10.45 10.50
N SER A 30 6.21 -9.22 10.46
CA SER A 30 5.41 -8.00 10.44
C SER A 30 5.93 -7.08 9.33
N GLN A 31 5.19 -5.99 9.05
CA GLN A 31 5.37 -5.11 7.89
C GLN A 31 4.97 -5.79 6.57
N SER A 32 3.98 -5.21 5.88
CA SER A 32 3.42 -5.81 4.67
C SER A 32 4.46 -6.02 3.57
N MET A 33 5.37 -5.07 3.34
CA MET A 33 6.41 -5.23 2.31
C MET A 33 7.43 -6.31 2.67
N ALA A 34 7.84 -6.42 3.94
CA ALA A 34 8.73 -7.49 4.36
C ALA A 34 8.07 -8.87 4.22
N ILE A 35 6.76 -8.96 4.50
CA ILE A 35 5.98 -10.18 4.27
C ILE A 35 5.91 -10.51 2.78
N LEU A 36 5.65 -9.53 1.89
CA LEU A 36 5.62 -9.78 0.45
C LEU A 36 6.99 -10.22 -0.10
N GLU A 37 8.09 -9.61 0.37
CA GLU A 37 9.46 -10.04 0.01
C GLU A 37 9.73 -11.47 0.47
N PHE A 38 9.35 -11.82 1.71
CA PHE A 38 9.48 -13.19 2.20
C PHE A 38 8.68 -14.20 1.35
N LEU A 39 7.47 -13.85 0.91
CA LEU A 39 6.66 -14.70 0.05
C LEU A 39 7.27 -14.86 -1.35
N ASP A 40 7.82 -13.79 -1.93
CA ASP A 40 8.54 -13.82 -3.21
C ASP A 40 9.78 -14.74 -3.13
N GLU A 41 10.52 -14.67 -2.02
CA GLU A 41 11.70 -15.51 -1.78
C GLU A 41 11.37 -16.99 -1.52
N THR A 42 10.23 -17.26 -0.88
CA THR A 42 9.85 -18.62 -0.45
C THR A 42 9.05 -19.37 -1.52
N TYR A 43 8.31 -18.65 -2.36
CA TYR A 43 7.45 -19.22 -3.40
C TYR A 43 7.69 -18.62 -4.80
N PRO A 44 8.95 -18.52 -5.27
CA PRO A 44 9.30 -17.80 -6.49
C PRO A 44 8.66 -18.41 -7.75
N ASP A 45 8.39 -19.71 -7.75
CA ASP A 45 7.84 -20.44 -8.90
C ASP A 45 6.31 -20.47 -8.93
N ILE A 46 5.63 -20.01 -7.87
CA ILE A 46 4.17 -20.04 -7.78
C ILE A 46 3.58 -18.71 -8.23
N CYS A 47 4.08 -17.61 -7.66
CA CYS A 47 3.60 -16.27 -7.94
C CYS A 47 4.73 -15.26 -7.66
N PRO A 48 5.64 -15.04 -8.63
CA PRO A 48 6.71 -14.05 -8.47
C PRO A 48 6.09 -12.65 -8.39
N LEU A 49 6.38 -11.94 -7.31
CA LEU A 49 5.93 -10.58 -7.05
C LEU A 49 6.93 -9.53 -7.55
N LEU A 50 8.16 -9.95 -7.82
CA LEU A 50 9.24 -9.12 -8.35
C LEU A 50 9.76 -9.64 -9.70
N PRO A 51 10.19 -8.76 -10.61
CA PRO A 51 10.87 -9.17 -11.84
C PRO A 51 12.26 -9.73 -11.54
N VAL A 52 12.86 -10.39 -12.55
CA VAL A 52 14.15 -11.08 -12.37
C VAL A 52 15.35 -10.13 -12.32
N ASP A 53 15.32 -9.03 -13.08
CA ASP A 53 16.45 -8.11 -13.21
C ASP A 53 16.51 -7.05 -12.11
N ALA A 54 17.72 -6.69 -11.68
CA ALA A 54 17.93 -5.75 -10.58
C ALA A 54 17.28 -4.36 -10.80
N PRO A 55 17.37 -3.73 -11.99
CA PRO A 55 16.65 -2.49 -12.27
C PRO A 55 15.13 -2.62 -12.14
N GLY A 56 14.53 -3.70 -12.67
CA GLY A 56 13.12 -4.01 -12.52
C GLY A 56 12.72 -4.14 -11.05
N LYS A 57 13.50 -4.89 -10.25
CA LYS A 57 13.25 -5.03 -8.80
C LYS A 57 13.26 -3.69 -8.08
N ALA A 58 14.25 -2.84 -8.39
CA ALA A 58 14.34 -1.50 -7.81
C ALA A 58 13.14 -0.63 -8.20
N ARG A 59 12.69 -0.71 -9.46
CA ARG A 59 11.51 0.01 -9.95
C ARG A 59 10.23 -0.44 -9.23
N VAL A 60 9.97 -1.74 -9.14
CA VAL A 60 8.76 -2.28 -8.49
C VAL A 60 8.71 -1.90 -7.01
N ARG A 61 9.84 -1.98 -6.29
CA ARG A 61 9.95 -1.50 -4.92
C ARG A 61 9.67 0.00 -4.83
N SER A 62 10.29 0.79 -5.71
CA SER A 62 10.08 2.24 -5.75
C SER A 62 8.61 2.61 -5.96
N LEU A 63 7.90 1.93 -6.88
CA LEU A 63 6.47 2.13 -7.08
C LEU A 63 5.69 1.75 -5.81
N SER A 64 5.96 0.59 -5.23
CA SER A 64 5.30 0.12 -4.01
C SER A 64 5.42 1.12 -2.85
N HIS A 65 6.60 1.73 -2.69
CA HIS A 65 6.87 2.69 -1.62
C HIS A 65 6.13 4.04 -1.78
N ILE A 66 5.66 4.41 -2.98
CA ILE A 66 4.79 5.59 -3.17
C ILE A 66 3.49 5.44 -2.35
N ALA A 67 2.94 4.23 -2.30
CA ALA A 67 1.79 3.93 -1.44
C ALA A 67 2.25 3.69 0.00
N VAL A 68 3.21 2.78 0.19
CA VAL A 68 3.49 2.19 1.51
C VAL A 68 4.25 3.11 2.45
N SER A 69 5.15 3.94 1.93
CA SER A 69 6.00 4.83 2.73
C SER A 69 5.48 6.27 2.71
N ASP A 70 5.09 6.75 1.54
CA ASP A 70 4.84 8.18 1.34
C ASP A 70 3.36 8.59 1.48
N SER A 71 2.44 7.62 1.60
CA SER A 71 0.99 7.90 1.65
C SER A 71 0.26 7.16 2.76
N HIS A 72 0.20 5.83 2.71
CA HIS A 72 -0.57 5.01 3.65
C HIS A 72 -0.27 5.34 5.12
N PRO A 73 1.00 5.51 5.57
CA PRO A 73 1.31 5.84 6.96
C PRO A 73 0.73 7.16 7.44
N LEU A 74 0.38 8.08 6.53
CA LEU A 74 -0.19 9.40 6.85
C LEU A 74 -1.72 9.35 7.05
N VAL A 75 -2.37 8.25 6.65
CA VAL A 75 -3.83 8.11 6.67
C VAL A 75 -4.33 6.98 7.60
N VAL A 76 -3.42 6.22 8.22
CA VAL A 76 -3.77 5.13 9.16
C VAL A 76 -4.54 5.63 10.39
N PRO A 77 -5.35 4.76 11.05
CA PRO A 77 -6.16 5.13 12.21
C PRO A 77 -5.42 5.85 13.34
N ARG A 78 -4.17 5.45 13.65
CA ARG A 78 -3.37 6.09 14.71
C ARG A 78 -3.05 7.55 14.41
N ILE A 79 -2.74 7.88 13.16
CA ILE A 79 -2.47 9.27 12.73
C ILE A 79 -3.77 10.07 12.73
N ARG A 80 -4.85 9.49 12.17
CA ARG A 80 -6.19 10.11 12.21
C ARG A 80 -6.64 10.44 13.62
N SER A 81 -6.48 9.50 14.55
CA SER A 81 -6.84 9.70 15.96
C SER A 81 -6.01 10.81 16.60
N TYR A 82 -4.72 10.91 16.27
CA TYR A 82 -3.87 11.98 16.79
C TYR A 82 -4.27 13.36 16.25
N LEU A 83 -4.53 13.45 14.94
CA LEU A 83 -5.02 14.69 14.31
C LEU A 83 -6.31 15.18 14.95
N SER A 84 -7.29 14.29 15.17
CA SER A 84 -8.59 14.70 15.71
C SER A 84 -8.59 14.89 17.23
N LYS A 85 -8.00 13.97 18.00
CA LYS A 85 -8.09 14.01 19.48
C LYS A 85 -7.03 14.86 20.13
N ASP A 86 -5.77 14.74 19.69
CA ASP A 86 -4.64 15.40 20.33
C ASP A 86 -4.40 16.81 19.77
N LEU A 87 -4.59 16.99 18.46
CA LEU A 87 -4.45 18.29 17.80
C LEU A 87 -5.78 19.03 17.60
N GLY A 88 -6.92 18.38 17.89
CA GLY A 88 -8.23 19.02 17.84
C GLY A 88 -8.70 19.42 16.44
N LEU A 89 -8.17 18.81 15.37
CA LEU A 89 -8.66 19.10 14.02
C LEU A 89 -10.09 18.59 13.87
N GLY A 90 -10.98 19.46 13.39
CA GLY A 90 -12.34 19.07 13.02
C GLY A 90 -12.38 18.10 11.84
N ASP A 91 -13.54 17.49 11.62
CA ASP A 91 -13.75 16.47 10.60
C ASP A 91 -13.39 16.95 9.19
N GLU A 92 -13.71 18.20 8.84
CA GLU A 92 -13.38 18.79 7.53
C GLU A 92 -11.86 18.87 7.30
N ALA A 93 -11.11 19.35 8.29
CA ALA A 93 -9.66 19.47 8.20
C ALA A 93 -8.99 18.08 8.14
N THR A 94 -9.51 17.12 8.91
CA THR A 94 -9.04 15.72 8.87
C THR A 94 -9.34 15.07 7.53
N ALA A 95 -10.55 15.24 6.99
CA ALA A 95 -10.90 14.73 5.66
C ALA A 95 -10.02 15.32 4.56
N LYS A 96 -9.73 16.63 4.63
CA LYS A 96 -8.80 17.31 3.72
C LYS A 96 -7.40 16.72 3.77
N TRP A 97 -6.89 16.40 4.95
CA TRP A 97 -5.59 15.73 5.12
C TRP A 97 -5.57 14.36 4.43
N LEU A 98 -6.58 13.54 4.69
CA LEU A 98 -6.68 12.19 4.12
C LEU A 98 -6.77 12.22 2.60
N ASN A 99 -7.65 13.07 2.07
CA ASN A 99 -7.80 13.25 0.64
C ASN A 99 -6.49 13.74 -0.01
N HIS A 100 -5.83 14.74 0.60
CA HIS A 100 -4.60 15.31 0.06
C HIS A 100 -3.51 14.26 -0.13
N TRP A 101 -3.16 13.51 0.92
CA TRP A 101 -2.06 12.55 0.85
C TRP A 101 -2.39 11.33 -0.01
N SER A 102 -3.66 10.92 -0.07
CA SER A 102 -4.09 9.87 -1.00
C SER A 102 -4.05 10.34 -2.45
N ALA A 103 -4.52 11.55 -2.75
CA ALA A 103 -4.50 12.14 -4.09
C ALA A 103 -3.07 12.41 -4.60
N GLN A 104 -2.14 12.84 -3.73
CA GLN A 104 -0.73 13.01 -4.11
C GLN A 104 -0.11 11.68 -4.55
N SER A 105 -0.35 10.61 -3.79
CA SER A 105 0.16 9.27 -4.12
C SER A 105 -0.40 8.78 -5.47
N LEU A 106 -1.72 8.86 -5.68
CA LEU A 106 -2.36 8.48 -6.93
C LEU A 106 -1.84 9.29 -8.13
N LYS A 107 -1.60 10.58 -7.93
CA LYS A 107 -1.00 11.45 -8.95
C LYS A 107 0.39 10.96 -9.35
N VAL A 108 1.27 10.71 -8.38
CA VAL A 108 2.64 10.25 -8.65
C VAL A 108 2.65 8.87 -9.31
N PHE A 109 1.80 7.94 -8.85
CA PHE A 109 1.61 6.66 -9.53
C PHE A 109 1.21 6.85 -10.99
N ASN A 110 0.15 7.61 -11.24
CA ASN A 110 -0.37 7.80 -12.59
C ASN A 110 0.68 8.39 -13.52
N GLU A 111 1.36 9.46 -13.09
CA GLU A 111 2.39 10.12 -13.91
C GLU A 111 3.57 9.18 -14.22
N ARG A 112 4.01 8.38 -13.26
CA ARG A 112 5.10 7.42 -13.49
C ARG A 112 4.66 6.29 -14.42
N LEU A 113 3.49 5.72 -14.18
CA LEU A 113 2.95 4.62 -14.97
C LEU A 113 2.66 5.03 -16.42
N GLU A 114 2.29 6.28 -16.67
CA GLU A 114 2.11 6.82 -18.02
C GLU A 114 3.44 7.05 -18.77
N LYS A 115 4.50 7.48 -18.07
CA LYS A 115 5.76 7.91 -18.69
C LYS A 115 6.80 6.80 -18.81
N GLU A 116 6.76 5.81 -17.92
CA GLU A 116 7.79 4.77 -17.85
C GLU A 116 7.46 3.61 -18.79
N PRO A 117 8.34 3.26 -19.74
CA PRO A 117 8.08 2.23 -20.76
C PRO A 117 7.97 0.81 -20.19
N GLN A 118 8.38 0.58 -18.95
CA GLN A 118 8.28 -0.72 -18.28
C GLN A 118 6.88 -0.99 -17.72
N THR A 119 5.96 -0.04 -17.78
CA THR A 119 4.54 -0.26 -17.45
C THR A 119 3.89 -1.06 -18.59
N GLY A 120 3.25 -2.17 -18.26
CA GLY A 120 2.55 -3.02 -19.24
C GLY A 120 1.05 -3.03 -18.97
N ILE A 121 0.46 -4.23 -18.98
CA ILE A 121 -0.91 -4.46 -18.49
C ILE A 121 -1.03 -4.04 -17.00
N TYR A 122 0.00 -4.31 -16.21
CA TYR A 122 0.09 -4.00 -14.79
C TYR A 122 1.13 -2.91 -14.50
N CYS A 123 1.38 -2.61 -13.23
CA CYS A 123 2.37 -1.61 -12.81
C CYS A 123 3.76 -1.83 -13.41
N HIS A 124 4.14 -3.08 -13.65
CA HIS A 124 5.38 -3.46 -14.31
C HIS A 124 5.20 -4.71 -15.18
N GLY A 125 5.33 -4.56 -16.49
CA GLY A 125 5.09 -5.64 -17.44
C GLY A 125 3.65 -6.16 -17.39
N ASP A 126 3.51 -7.44 -17.75
CA ASP A 126 2.20 -8.04 -18.06
C ASP A 126 1.77 -9.10 -17.04
N GLN A 127 2.42 -9.15 -15.87
CA GLN A 127 2.04 -10.00 -14.75
C GLN A 127 1.85 -9.14 -13.49
N PRO A 128 0.82 -9.41 -12.66
CA PRO A 128 0.62 -8.66 -11.43
C PRO A 128 1.75 -8.95 -10.44
N GLY A 129 2.19 -7.93 -9.71
CA GLY A 129 3.26 -8.06 -8.73
C GLY A 129 3.11 -7.14 -7.50
N MET A 130 4.21 -6.95 -6.79
CA MET A 130 4.23 -6.21 -5.52
C MET A 130 3.70 -4.78 -5.64
N ALA A 131 4.03 -4.08 -6.74
CA ALA A 131 3.55 -2.72 -7.00
C ALA A 131 2.04 -2.68 -7.23
N ASP A 132 1.46 -3.71 -7.83
CA ASP A 132 0.02 -3.82 -8.07
C ASP A 132 -0.75 -4.05 -6.78
N ILE A 133 -0.22 -4.88 -5.87
CA ILE A 133 -0.78 -5.08 -4.53
C ILE A 133 -0.80 -3.75 -3.77
N ALA A 134 0.30 -2.99 -3.82
CA ALA A 134 0.39 -1.68 -3.19
C ALA A 134 -0.56 -0.65 -3.84
N LEU A 135 -0.67 -0.64 -5.18
CA LEU A 135 -1.58 0.23 -5.91
C LEU A 135 -3.05 -0.08 -5.58
N ALA A 136 -3.45 -1.35 -5.62
CA ALA A 136 -4.82 -1.76 -5.31
C ALA A 136 -5.22 -1.36 -3.89
N SER A 137 -4.34 -1.61 -2.90
CA SER A 137 -4.57 -1.15 -1.53
C SER A 137 -4.75 0.37 -1.44
N GLN A 138 -3.95 1.14 -2.18
CA GLN A 138 -4.03 2.60 -2.19
C GLN A 138 -5.34 3.07 -2.83
N VAL A 139 -5.75 2.49 -3.96
CA VAL A 139 -6.98 2.85 -4.68
C VAL A 139 -8.22 2.55 -3.85
N ILE A 140 -8.28 1.37 -3.21
CA ILE A 140 -9.39 0.99 -2.32
C ILE A 140 -9.51 1.97 -1.15
N GLY A 141 -8.39 2.31 -0.52
CA GLY A 141 -8.34 3.31 0.54
C GLY A 141 -8.85 4.68 0.08
N ALA A 142 -8.29 5.17 -1.02
CA ALA A 142 -8.53 6.50 -1.55
C ALA A 142 -9.98 6.72 -2.00
N THR A 143 -10.56 5.76 -2.72
CA THR A 143 -11.92 5.86 -3.27
C THR A 143 -12.98 5.49 -2.23
N GLY A 144 -12.72 4.47 -1.40
CA GLY A 144 -13.67 3.98 -0.41
C GLY A 144 -13.81 4.87 0.83
N PHE A 145 -12.73 5.54 1.24
CA PHE A 145 -12.70 6.21 2.56
C PHE A 145 -12.24 7.66 2.54
N PHE A 146 -11.51 8.10 1.51
CA PHE A 146 -10.82 9.40 1.52
C PHE A 146 -11.32 10.36 0.44
N GLY A 147 -12.38 10.01 -0.28
CA GLY A 147 -13.08 10.89 -1.23
C GLY A 147 -12.27 11.22 -2.48
N CYS A 148 -11.30 10.39 -2.86
CA CYS A 148 -10.56 10.59 -4.11
C CYS A 148 -11.38 10.08 -5.30
N ASN A 149 -11.37 10.83 -6.41
CA ASN A 149 -11.96 10.41 -7.68
C ASN A 149 -10.90 9.77 -8.57
N LEU A 150 -11.09 8.50 -8.92
CA LEU A 150 -10.13 7.74 -9.73
C LEU A 150 -10.08 8.20 -11.19
N ALA A 151 -11.14 8.84 -11.70
CA ALA A 151 -11.21 9.33 -13.08
C ALA A 151 -10.14 10.38 -13.42
N SER A 152 -9.51 11.00 -12.40
CA SER A 152 -8.37 11.91 -12.60
C SER A 152 -7.03 11.19 -12.83
N TYR A 153 -7.00 9.86 -12.75
CA TYR A 153 -5.81 9.03 -12.81
C TYR A 153 -6.03 7.84 -13.77
N PRO A 154 -6.14 8.08 -15.09
CA PRO A 154 -6.63 7.09 -16.04
C PRO A 154 -5.75 5.83 -16.14
N LYS A 155 -4.42 5.95 -16.02
CA LYS A 155 -3.53 4.79 -16.05
C LYS A 155 -3.64 3.96 -14.77
N VAL A 156 -3.76 4.61 -13.61
CA VAL A 156 -4.04 3.91 -12.35
C VAL A 156 -5.39 3.21 -12.40
N GLN A 157 -6.43 3.90 -12.91
CA GLN A 157 -7.76 3.34 -13.07
C GLN A 157 -7.73 2.08 -13.92
N SER A 158 -7.12 2.15 -15.10
CA SER A 158 -7.01 1.01 -16.03
C SER A 158 -6.31 -0.20 -15.41
N ILE A 159 -5.22 0.00 -14.67
CA ILE A 159 -4.51 -1.11 -14.01
C ILE A 159 -5.36 -1.67 -12.86
N PHE A 160 -6.04 -0.81 -12.09
CA PHE A 160 -6.89 -1.27 -10.99
C PHE A 160 -8.11 -2.08 -11.47
N GLU A 161 -8.70 -1.68 -12.60
CA GLU A 161 -9.79 -2.42 -13.25
C GLU A 161 -9.35 -3.81 -13.72
N GLU A 162 -8.12 -3.95 -14.23
CA GLU A 162 -7.56 -5.25 -14.63
C GLU A 162 -7.27 -6.17 -13.42
N LEU A 163 -7.02 -5.60 -12.24
CA LEU A 163 -6.79 -6.35 -11.00
C LEU A 163 -8.07 -6.90 -10.35
N CYS A 164 -9.26 -6.47 -10.79
CA CYS A 164 -10.57 -6.80 -10.19
C CYS A 164 -11.38 -7.79 -11.02
#